data_AF-A0A5N5WY75-F1
#
_entry.id   AF-A0A5N5WY75-F1
#
_cell.length_a   1.000
_cell.length_b   1.000
_cell.length_c   1.000
_cell.angle_alpha   90.00
_cell.angle_beta   90.00
_cell.angle_gamma   90.00
#
_symmetry.space_group_name_H-M   'P 1'
#
loop_
_entity.id
_entity.type
_entity.pdbx_description
1 polymer ?
#
loop_
_entity_poly.entity_id
_entity_poly.type
_entity_poly.pdbx_seq_one_letter_code
_entity_poly.pdbx_strand_id
1 'polypeptide(L)'
;MLHLILRIPKPFDESVVEALTARLKKIDEDTTLKSINPSVAEAFYDCPDGGEFELDVFREYIQKLLMDPEPMIRGYAINHHW
;
A
#
# COMPACT_ATOMS: atom_id res chain seq x y z
N MET A 1 6.01 7.75 -12.08
CA MET A 1 6.23 6.83 -10.94
C MET A 1 5.03 6.98 -10.02
N LEU A 2 4.44 5.87 -9.60
CA LEU A 2 3.22 5.86 -8.80
C LEU A 2 3.58 5.87 -7.32
N HIS A 3 2.96 6.77 -6.57
CA HIS A 3 3.03 6.80 -5.12
C HIS A 3 1.75 6.25 -4.53
N LEU A 4 1.85 5.09 -3.89
CA LEU A 4 0.76 4.46 -3.16
C LEU A 4 0.86 4.87 -1.68
N ILE A 5 -0.21 5.47 -1.18
CA ILE A 5 -0.35 5.87 0.22
C ILE A 5 -1.37 4.94 0.86
N LEU A 6 -0.99 4.19 1.89
CA LEU A 6 -1.86 3.28 2.63
C LEU A 6 -2.11 3.82 4.03
N ARG A 7 -3.39 3.96 4.39
CA ARG A 7 -3.81 4.31 5.75
C ARG A 7 -3.93 3.04 6.56
N ILE A 8 -3.24 2.95 7.67
CA ILE A 8 -3.15 1.78 8.53
C ILE A 8 -4.03 2.00 9.77
N PRO A 9 -4.80 1.01 10.24
CA PRO A 9 -5.57 1.13 11.48
C PRO A 9 -4.67 1.38 12.69
N LYS A 10 -5.18 2.11 13.69
CA LYS A 10 -4.56 2.17 15.02
C LYS A 10 -4.98 0.95 15.84
N PRO A 11 -4.11 0.36 16.68
CA PRO A 11 -2.73 0.78 16.93
C PRO A 11 -1.80 0.51 15.75
N PHE A 12 -0.95 1.49 15.45
CA PHE A 12 0.06 1.39 14.41
C PHE A 12 1.22 0.55 14.96
N ASP A 13 1.49 -0.59 14.33
CA ASP A 13 2.55 -1.52 14.69
C ASP A 13 3.47 -1.73 13.48
N GLU A 14 4.79 -1.68 13.68
CA GLU A 14 5.79 -1.92 12.63
C GLU A 14 5.59 -3.30 11.97
N SER A 15 5.13 -4.29 12.74
CA SER A 15 4.79 -5.63 12.25
C SER A 15 3.71 -5.60 11.15
N VAL A 16 2.71 -4.70 11.28
CA VAL A 16 1.66 -4.54 10.27
C VAL A 16 2.25 -3.96 8.98
N VAL A 17 3.19 -3.03 9.07
CA VAL A 17 3.87 -2.46 7.89
C VAL A 17 4.74 -3.50 7.20
N GLU A 18 5.50 -4.30 7.94
CA GLU A 18 6.31 -5.37 7.36
C GLU A 18 5.44 -6.40 6.64
N ALA A 19 4.36 -6.85 7.28
CA ALA A 19 3.42 -7.80 6.70
C ALA A 19 2.71 -7.22 5.46
N LEU A 20 2.34 -5.94 5.49
CA LEU A 20 1.74 -5.23 4.36
C LEU A 20 2.73 -5.11 3.20
N THR A 21 3.98 -4.75 3.48
CA THR A 21 5.05 -4.65 2.49
C THR A 21 5.31 -6.01 1.82
N ALA A 22 5.38 -7.08 2.61
CA ALA A 22 5.54 -8.43 2.08
C ALA A 22 4.34 -8.88 1.23
N ARG A 23 3.13 -8.44 1.59
CA ARG A 23 1.90 -8.69 0.82
C ARG A 23 1.91 -7.97 -0.52
N LEU A 24 2.34 -6.71 -0.56
CA LEU A 24 2.42 -5.92 -1.80
C LEU A 24 3.52 -6.42 -2.73
N LYS A 25 4.70 -6.77 -2.18
CA LYS A 25 5.81 -7.33 -2.94
C LYS A 25 5.48 -8.64 -3.67
N LYS A 26 4.47 -9.39 -3.21
CA LYS A 26 4.00 -10.60 -3.90
C LYS A 26 3.25 -10.31 -5.20
N ILE A 27 2.74 -9.10 -5.36
CA ILE A 27 2.00 -8.67 -6.56
C ILE A 27 2.96 -8.03 -7.53
N ASP A 28 3.88 -7.23 -7.00
CA ASP A 28 4.86 -6.47 -7.75
C ASP A 28 6.16 -6.41 -6.93
N GLU A 29 7.19 -7.06 -7.45
CA GLU A 29 8.49 -7.19 -6.80
C GLU A 29 9.22 -5.83 -6.64
N ASP A 30 8.87 -4.84 -7.45
CA ASP A 30 9.48 -3.52 -7.44
C ASP A 30 8.82 -2.54 -6.46
N THR A 31 7.72 -2.94 -5.80
CA THR A 31 7.08 -2.12 -4.76
C THR A 31 8.04 -1.86 -3.60
N THR A 32 8.35 -0.59 -3.35
CA THR A 32 9.33 -0.19 -2.34
C THR A 32 8.72 0.77 -1.33
N LEU A 33 8.75 0.40 -0.03
CA LEU A 33 8.38 1.30 1.06
C LEU A 33 9.36 2.49 1.12
N LYS A 34 8.83 3.70 1.02
CA LYS A 34 9.62 4.96 1.07
C LYS A 34 9.65 5.57 2.45
N SER A 35 8.49 5.67 3.09
CA SER A 35 8.37 6.31 4.39
C SER A 35 7.12 5.84 5.13
N ILE A 36 7.14 6.08 6.44
CA ILE A 36 6.04 5.79 7.34
C ILE A 36 5.80 7.05 8.16
N ASN A 37 4.55 7.49 8.24
CA ASN A 37 4.12 8.56 9.13
C ASN A 37 3.22 8.00 10.24
N PRO A 38 3.76 7.68 11.43
CA PRO A 38 3.00 7.10 12.52
C PRO A 38 1.97 8.07 13.13
N SER A 39 2.19 9.40 13.00
CA SER A 39 1.27 10.41 13.55
C SER A 39 -0.11 10.33 12.90
N VAL A 40 -0.15 10.07 11.59
CA VAL A 40 -1.38 9.90 10.79
C VAL A 40 -1.65 8.44 10.41
N ALA A 41 -0.80 7.50 10.85
CA ALA A 41 -0.85 6.09 10.52
C ALA A 41 -0.87 5.84 8.99
N GLU A 42 0.06 6.45 8.27
CA GLU A 42 0.19 6.29 6.81
C GLU A 42 1.53 5.67 6.43
N ALA A 43 1.52 4.79 5.44
CA ALA A 43 2.72 4.22 4.82
C ALA A 43 2.75 4.59 3.34
N PHE A 44 3.91 5.03 2.86
CA PHE A 44 4.14 5.53 1.51
C PHE A 44 5.00 4.53 0.75
N TYR A 45 4.52 4.08 -0.40
CA TYR A 45 5.17 3.11 -1.26
C TYR A 45 5.35 3.71 -2.66
N ASP A 46 6.52 3.46 -3.24
CA ASP A 46 6.73 3.72 -4.67
C ASP A 46 6.49 2.42 -5.43
N CYS A 47 5.66 2.52 -6.45
CA CYS A 47 5.47 1.51 -7.48
C CYS A 47 6.04 2.08 -8.79
N PRO A 48 6.84 1.30 -9.55
CA PRO A 48 7.24 1.72 -10.88
C PRO A 48 6.01 2.05 -11.73
N ASP A 49 6.19 2.86 -12.79
CA ASP A 49 5.13 3.04 -13.79
C ASP A 49 4.99 1.74 -14.59
N GLY A 50 4.31 0.78 -13.99
CA GLY A 50 3.60 -0.24 -14.71
C GLY A 50 2.42 0.40 -15.43
N GLY A 51 2.14 0.00 -16.66
CA GLY A 51 1.05 0.59 -17.45
C GLY A 51 -0.30 0.53 -16.73
N GLU A 52 -1.35 1.16 -17.30
CA GLU A 52 -2.71 1.19 -16.70
C GLU A 52 -3.23 -0.20 -16.26
N PHE A 53 -2.74 -1.27 -16.88
CA PHE A 53 -3.08 -2.66 -16.56
C PHE A 53 -2.56 -3.15 -15.20
N GLU A 54 -1.38 -2.70 -14.77
CA GLU A 54 -0.80 -3.11 -13.47
C GLU A 54 -1.47 -2.38 -12.31
N LEU A 55 -1.94 -1.14 -12.55
CA LEU A 55 -2.78 -0.40 -11.60
C LEU A 55 -4.08 -1.11 -11.24
N ASP A 56 -4.72 -1.80 -12.19
CA ASP A 56 -5.95 -2.55 -11.92
C ASP A 56 -5.69 -3.74 -11.00
N VAL A 57 -4.60 -4.48 -11.23
CA VAL A 57 -4.18 -5.59 -10.35
C VAL A 57 -3.89 -5.09 -8.93
N PHE A 58 -3.17 -3.96 -8.81
CA PHE A 58 -2.95 -3.31 -7.52
C PHE A 58 -4.25 -2.89 -6.85
N ARG A 59 -5.17 -2.27 -7.60
CA ARG A 59 -6.46 -1.81 -7.08
C ARG A 59 -7.29 -2.97 -6.55
N GLU A 60 -7.41 -4.06 -7.31
CA GLU A 60 -8.11 -5.27 -6.87
C GLU A 60 -7.50 -5.85 -5.59
N TYR A 61 -6.17 -5.85 -5.48
CA TYR A 61 -5.51 -6.35 -4.29
C TYR A 61 -5.75 -5.46 -3.06
N ILE A 62 -5.58 -4.15 -3.21
CA ILE A 62 -5.85 -3.19 -2.13
C ILE A 62 -7.31 -3.26 -1.69
N GLN A 63 -8.25 -3.45 -2.63
CA GLN A 63 -9.65 -3.69 -2.30
C GLN A 63 -9.84 -4.97 -1.47
N LYS A 64 -9.13 -6.06 -1.79
CA LYS A 64 -9.15 -7.28 -0.96
C LYS A 64 -8.64 -7.02 0.45
N LEU A 65 -7.57 -6.25 0.61
CA LEU A 65 -7.06 -5.87 1.93
C LEU A 65 -8.06 -5.02 2.74
N LEU A 66 -8.85 -4.17 2.07
CA LEU A 66 -9.91 -3.38 2.70
C LEU A 66 -11.13 -4.22 3.10
N MET A 67 -11.43 -5.27 2.34
CA MET A 67 -12.57 -6.18 2.59
C MET A 67 -12.24 -7.30 3.57
N ASP A 68 -10.98 -7.42 4.02
CA ASP A 68 -10.58 -8.38 5.03
C ASP A 68 -11.34 -8.11 6.35
N PRO A 69 -11.86 -9.14 7.04
CA PRO A 69 -12.56 -8.97 8.32
C PRO A 69 -11.70 -8.27 9.39
N GLU A 70 -10.38 -8.38 9.30
CA GLU A 70 -9.42 -7.63 10.12
C GLU A 70 -8.51 -6.80 9.19
N PRO A 71 -9.03 -5.67 8.67
CA PRO A 71 -8.41 -5.00 7.54
C PRO A 71 -7.10 -4.34 7.96
N MET A 72 -6.00 -4.80 7.36
CA MET A 72 -4.64 -4.27 7.57
C MET A 72 -4.48 -2.82 7.09
N ILE A 73 -5.43 -2.33 6.29
CA ILE A 73 -5.52 -0.95 5.84
C ILE A 73 -6.94 -0.43 6.01
N ARG A 74 -7.08 0.86 6.28
CA ARG A 74 -8.36 1.58 6.38
C ARG A 74 -8.71 2.38 5.13
N GLY A 75 -7.74 2.58 4.24
CA GLY A 75 -7.92 3.31 3.00
C GLY A 75 -6.61 3.41 2.24
N TYR A 76 -6.69 3.94 1.02
CA TYR A 76 -5.53 4.20 0.20
C TYR A 76 -5.73 5.42 -0.70
N ALA A 77 -4.63 5.99 -1.16
CA ALA A 77 -4.59 6.97 -2.23
C ALA A 77 -3.46 6.59 -3.21
N ILE A 78 -3.69 6.81 -4.50
CA ILE A 78 -2.67 6.65 -5.54
C ILE A 78 -2.43 8.04 -6.13
N ASN A 79 -1.19 8.51 -5.99
CA ASN A 79 -0.75 9.77 -6.57
C ASN A 79 0.23 9.48 -7.70
N HIS A 80 0.07 10.17 -8.82
CA HIS A 80 1.06 10.14 -9.89
C HIS A 80 2.01 11.32 -9.66
N HIS A 81 3.29 11.05 -9.42
CA HIS A 81 4.29 12.10 -9.64
C HIS A 81 4.59 12.12 -11.14
N TRP A 82 4.37 13.28 -11.78
CA TRP A 82 4.94 13.63 -13.07
C TRP A 82 6.41 14.01 -12.90
#